data_AF-A0ABD1HW68-F1
#
_entry.id   AF-A0ABD1HW68-F1
#
_cell.length_a   1.000
_cell.length_b   1.000
_cell.length_c   1.000
_cell.angle_alpha   90.00
_cell.angle_beta   90.00
_cell.angle_gamma   90.00
#
_symmetry.space_group_name_H-M   'P 1'
#
loop_
_entity.id
_entity.type
_entity.pdbx_description
1 polymer ?
#
loop_
_entity_poly.entity_id
_entity_poly.type
_entity_poly.pdbx_seq_one_letter_code
_entity_poly.pdbx_strand_id
1 'polypeptide(L)'
;MRQPGAYSNLLSGGKMGPHSLPLARIKKIMKKSGEDVKMISGEAPIVFSKACELFIEELTKRAWAMTLQRKTRTMHKEDVAAAVMETDIFDFLVGLVSHTPNPSATLES
;
A
#
# COMPACT_ATOMS: atom_id res chain seq x y z
N MET A 1 -25.94 19.99 4.45
CA MET A 1 -24.60 20.19 3.85
C MET A 1 -23.61 19.33 4.61
N ARG A 2 -22.98 18.33 3.97
CA ARG A 2 -21.96 17.50 4.63
C ARG A 2 -20.67 18.32 4.72
N GLN A 3 -20.14 18.46 5.92
CA GLN A 3 -18.82 19.01 6.19
C GLN A 3 -17.79 18.32 5.27
N PRO A 4 -16.84 19.05 4.66
CA PRO A 4 -15.70 18.41 4.02
C PRO A 4 -14.95 17.58 5.07
N GLY A 5 -14.83 16.27 4.83
CA GLY A 5 -14.09 15.36 5.70
C GLY A 5 -12.63 15.78 5.79
N ALA A 6 -11.95 15.36 6.87
CA ALA A 6 -10.57 15.71 7.26
C ALA A 6 -9.47 15.49 6.18
N TYR A 7 -9.83 15.02 4.99
CA TYR A 7 -8.96 14.81 3.84
C TYR A 7 -8.95 15.97 2.84
N SER A 8 -9.75 17.02 3.04
CA SER A 8 -9.78 18.22 2.16
C SER A 8 -8.41 18.92 2.03
N ASN A 9 -7.50 18.69 2.97
CA ASN A 9 -6.17 19.30 2.98
C ASN A 9 -5.10 18.47 2.26
N LEU A 10 -5.41 17.25 1.79
CA LEU A 10 -4.44 16.44 1.04
C LEU A 10 -4.17 16.94 -0.39
N LEU A 11 -4.99 17.88 -0.89
CA LEU A 11 -4.80 18.52 -2.18
C LEU A 11 -4.02 19.85 -2.09
N SER A 12 -3.67 20.28 -0.88
CA SER A 12 -2.84 21.47 -0.68
C SER A 12 -1.38 21.05 -0.64
N GLY A 13 -0.63 21.46 -1.68
CA GLY A 13 0.78 21.14 -1.92
C GLY A 13 1.72 21.61 -0.80
N GLY A 14 1.68 20.93 0.34
CA GLY A 14 2.76 20.93 1.30
C GLY A 14 3.94 20.24 0.64
N LYS A 15 4.99 21.00 0.35
CA LYS A 15 6.27 20.45 -0.10
C LYS A 15 6.76 19.43 0.94
N MET A 16 6.41 18.16 0.74
CA MET A 16 7.39 17.11 0.93
C MET A 16 8.58 17.49 0.03
N GLY A 17 9.80 17.11 0.36
CA GLY A 17 10.94 17.38 -0.54
C GLY A 17 10.70 16.85 -1.97
N PRO A 18 11.71 16.78 -2.84
CA PRO A 18 11.54 16.20 -4.19
C PRO A 18 10.97 14.77 -4.23
N HIS A 19 10.74 14.13 -3.08
CA HIS A 19 10.23 12.77 -2.92
C HIS A 19 8.99 12.73 -2.03
N SER A 20 7.96 12.02 -2.50
CA SER A 20 6.67 11.86 -1.80
C SER A 20 6.74 10.96 -0.56
N LEU A 21 7.81 10.17 -0.41
CA LEU A 21 7.98 9.24 0.70
C LEU A 21 9.33 9.47 1.42
N PRO A 22 9.38 9.32 2.75
CA PRO A 22 10.58 9.59 3.54
C PRO A 22 11.71 8.60 3.25
N LEU A 23 12.79 9.07 2.61
CA LEU A 23 13.93 8.23 2.19
C LEU A 23 14.56 7.46 3.34
N ALA A 24 14.64 8.05 4.54
CA ALA A 24 15.18 7.38 5.72
C ALA A 24 14.35 6.14 6.11
N ARG A 25 13.02 6.18 5.94
CA ARG A 25 12.15 5.05 6.23
C ARG A 25 12.32 3.94 5.20
N ILE A 26 12.41 4.31 3.92
CA ILE A 26 12.68 3.39 2.81
C ILE A 26 14.00 2.66 3.05
N LYS A 27 15.09 3.40 3.31
CA LYS A 27 16.41 2.82 3.63
C LYS A 27 16.36 1.87 4.83
N LYS A 28 15.58 2.19 5.87
CA LYS A 28 15.40 1.32 7.05
C LYS A 28 14.67 0.02 6.71
N ILE A 29 13.69 0.05 5.80
CA ILE A 29 12.99 -1.16 5.34
C ILE A 29 13.93 -2.02 4.49
N MET A 30 14.66 -1.40 3.56
CA MET A 30 15.67 -2.08 2.73
C MET A 30 16.76 -2.78 3.57
N LYS A 31 17.21 -2.17 4.69
CA LYS A 31 18.16 -2.85 5.60
C LYS A 31 17.57 -4.05 6.34
N LYS A 32 16.24 -4.09 6.50
CA LYS A 32 15.53 -5.16 7.22
C LYS A 32 15.14 -6.32 6.30
N SER A 33 15.25 -6.17 4.98
CA SER A 33 14.79 -7.19 4.03
C SER A 33 15.74 -8.38 3.88
N GLY A 34 16.92 -8.36 4.50
CA GLY A 34 17.83 -9.50 4.54
C GLY A 34 19.07 -9.23 5.39
N GLU A 35 19.62 -10.27 6.03
CA GLU A 35 20.83 -10.18 6.85
C GLU A 35 22.08 -9.74 6.04
N ASP A 36 22.06 -9.93 4.72
CA ASP A 36 23.18 -9.63 3.84
C ASP A 36 23.24 -8.15 3.37
N VAL A 37 22.25 -7.32 3.71
CA VAL A 37 22.20 -5.92 3.26
C VAL A 37 23.07 -5.02 4.14
N LYS A 38 24.37 -4.94 3.84
CA LYS A 38 25.35 -4.12 4.59
C LYS A 38 25.27 -2.63 4.23
N MET A 39 25.33 -2.31 2.94
CA MET A 39 25.33 -0.95 2.40
C MET A 39 24.22 -0.76 1.39
N ILE A 40 23.72 0.48 1.30
CA ILE A 40 22.66 0.87 0.35
C ILE A 40 23.14 2.15 -0.34
N SER A 41 23.19 2.13 -1.67
CA SER A 41 23.50 3.31 -2.48
C SER A 41 22.54 4.47 -2.19
N GLY A 42 23.03 5.71 -2.31
CA GLY A 42 22.20 6.91 -2.12
C GLY A 42 21.04 7.01 -3.11
N GLU A 43 21.20 6.45 -4.32
CA GLU A 43 20.20 6.48 -5.39
C GLU A 43 19.05 5.49 -5.15
N ALA A 44 19.31 4.37 -4.47
CA ALA A 44 18.30 3.31 -4.35
C ALA A 44 17.04 3.77 -3.57
N PRO A 45 17.13 4.45 -2.41
CA PRO A 45 15.95 4.99 -1.74
C PRO A 45 15.16 6.01 -2.58
N ILE A 46 15.83 6.75 -3.47
CA ILE A 46 15.20 7.73 -4.36
C ILE A 46 14.32 7.01 -5.38
N VAL A 47 14.87 5.99 -6.06
CA VAL A 47 14.13 5.17 -7.03
C VAL A 47 12.98 4.44 -6.35
N PHE A 48 13.21 3.85 -5.18
CA PHE A 48 12.16 3.19 -4.41
C PHE A 48 11.05 4.15 -3.98
N SER A 49 11.36 5.42 -3.69
CA SER A 49 10.33 6.41 -3.37
C SER A 49 9.33 6.56 -4.50
N LYS A 50 9.82 6.73 -5.74
CA LYS A 50 8.95 6.84 -6.91
C LYS A 50 8.27 5.52 -7.27
N ALA A 51 8.99 4.39 -7.16
CA ALA A 51 8.41 3.07 -7.42
C ALA A 51 7.25 2.76 -6.44
N CYS A 52 7.41 3.08 -5.16
CA CYS A 52 6.37 2.91 -4.15
C CYS A 52 5.16 3.81 -4.42
N GLU A 53 5.36 5.04 -4.89
CA GLU A 53 4.27 5.93 -5.31
C GLU A 53 3.45 5.31 -6.44
N LEU A 54 4.11 4.85 -7.51
CA LEU A 54 3.46 4.20 -8.65
C LEU A 54 2.79 2.88 -8.25
N PHE A 55 3.42 2.11 -7.37
CA PHE A 55 2.86 0.86 -6.85
C PHE A 55 1.58 1.10 -6.05
N ILE A 56 1.56 2.10 -5.15
CA ILE A 56 0.36 2.45 -4.38
C ILE A 56 -0.76 2.91 -5.30
N GLU A 57 -0.44 3.74 -6.30
CA GLU A 57 -1.41 4.22 -7.28
C GLU A 57 -2.04 3.07 -8.06
N GLU A 58 -1.23 2.15 -8.59
CA GLU A 58 -1.70 1.02 -9.40
C GLU A 58 -2.53 0.03 -8.57
N LEU A 59 -2.07 -0.34 -7.38
CA LEU A 59 -2.82 -1.21 -6.48
C LEU A 59 -4.17 -0.58 -6.09
N THR A 60 -4.18 0.72 -5.83
CA THR A 60 -5.40 1.46 -5.47
C THR A 60 -6.39 1.49 -6.62
N LYS A 61 -5.95 1.72 -7.86
CA LYS A 61 -6.84 1.70 -9.04
C LYS A 61 -7.50 0.34 -9.23
N ARG A 62 -6.74 -0.74 -9.08
CA ARG A 62 -7.25 -2.12 -9.19
C ARG A 62 -8.23 -2.46 -8.07
N ALA A 63 -7.88 -2.13 -6.83
CA ALA A 63 -8.79 -2.30 -5.69
C ALA A 63 -10.08 -1.49 -5.86
N TRP A 64 -9.98 -0.26 -6.37
CA TRP A 64 -11.16 0.56 -6.64
C TRP A 64 -12.07 -0.05 -7.71
N ALA A 65 -11.52 -0.72 -8.73
CA ALA A 65 -12.33 -1.45 -9.70
C ALA A 65 -13.17 -2.56 -9.02
N MET A 66 -12.61 -3.27 -8.04
CA MET A 66 -13.34 -4.26 -7.23
C MET A 66 -14.44 -3.58 -6.39
N THR A 67 -14.16 -2.42 -5.79
CA THR A 67 -15.16 -1.64 -5.05
C THR A 67 -16.35 -1.26 -5.93
N LEU A 68 -16.09 -0.80 -7.16
CA LEU A 68 -17.13 -0.44 -8.12
C LEU A 68 -17.96 -1.66 -8.56
N GLN A 69 -17.34 -2.82 -8.73
CA GLN A 69 -18.06 -4.08 -9.01
C GLN A 69 -19.01 -4.45 -7.87
N ARG A 70 -18.64 -4.16 -6.61
CA ARG A 70 -19.51 -4.30 -5.43
C ARG A 70 -20.57 -3.21 -5.29
N LYS A 71 -20.62 -2.24 -6.22
CA LYS A 71 -21.57 -1.10 -6.25
C LYS A 71 -21.50 -0.22 -5.00
N THR A 72 -20.37 -0.21 -4.30
CA THR A 72 -20.13 0.66 -3.15
C THR A 72 -19.24 1.83 -3.57
N ARG A 73 -19.20 2.88 -2.74
CA ARG A 73 -18.29 4.04 -2.91
C ARG A 73 -17.21 4.08 -1.83
N THR A 74 -17.13 3.03 -1.02
CA THR A 74 -16.20 2.88 0.09
C THR A 74 -15.36 1.65 -0.20
N MET A 75 -14.06 1.85 -0.37
CA MET A 75 -13.11 0.76 -0.60
C MET A 75 -12.81 0.06 0.74
N HIS A 76 -12.94 -1.26 0.76
CA HIS A 76 -12.66 -2.08 1.93
C HIS A 76 -11.44 -2.97 1.73
N LYS A 77 -11.00 -3.65 2.80
CA LYS A 77 -9.82 -4.53 2.75
C LYS A 77 -10.00 -5.68 1.76
N GLU A 78 -11.21 -6.20 1.63
CA GLU A 78 -11.50 -7.32 0.74
C GLU A 78 -11.39 -6.91 -0.74
N ASP A 79 -11.57 -5.63 -1.08
CA ASP A 79 -11.31 -5.13 -2.44
C ASP A 79 -9.83 -5.22 -2.79
N VAL A 80 -8.97 -4.89 -1.83
CA VAL A 80 -7.51 -4.98 -1.99
C VAL A 80 -7.10 -6.45 -2.11
N ALA A 81 -7.66 -7.33 -1.27
CA ALA A 81 -7.38 -8.76 -1.34
C ALA A 81 -7.81 -9.35 -2.70
N ALA A 82 -9.01 -9.01 -3.18
CA ALA A 82 -9.49 -9.44 -4.49
C ALA A 82 -8.61 -8.91 -5.63
N ALA A 83 -8.23 -7.63 -5.59
CA ALA A 83 -7.35 -7.05 -6.60
C ALA A 83 -5.96 -7.70 -6.65
N VAL A 84 -5.42 -8.10 -5.48
CA VAL A 84 -4.17 -8.87 -5.39
C VAL A 84 -4.34 -10.26 -5.99
N MET A 85 -5.42 -10.97 -5.69
CA MET A 85 -5.67 -12.32 -6.22
C MET A 85 -5.93 -12.35 -7.74
N GLU A 86 -6.46 -11.27 -8.30
CA GLU A 86 -6.76 -11.15 -9.74
C GLU A 86 -5.56 -10.67 -10.57
N THR A 87 -4.45 -10.28 -9.93
CA THR A 87 -3.31 -9.65 -10.61
C THR A 87 -2.02 -10.43 -10.32
N ASP A 88 -1.55 -11.22 -11.29
CA ASP A 88 -0.37 -12.10 -11.17
C ASP A 88 0.90 -11.36 -10.67
N ILE A 89 1.13 -10.12 -11.12
CA ILE A 89 2.31 -9.34 -10.67
C ILE A 89 2.27 -9.00 -9.17
N PHE A 90 1.13 -9.16 -8.52
CA PHE A 90 0.94 -8.95 -7.08
C PHE A 90 0.99 -10.24 -6.25
N ASP A 91 1.37 -11.38 -6.83
CA ASP A 91 1.46 -12.67 -6.12
C ASP A 91 2.32 -12.62 -4.84
N PHE A 92 3.35 -11.76 -4.83
CA PHE A 92 4.20 -11.54 -3.64
C PHE A 92 3.43 -11.00 -2.42
N LEU A 93 2.19 -10.54 -2.60
CA LEU A 93 1.31 -10.01 -1.55
C LEU A 93 0.25 -11.01 -1.09
N VAL A 94 0.05 -12.14 -1.76
CA VAL A 94 -1.05 -13.08 -1.47
C VAL A 94 -1.03 -13.54 -0.02
N GLY A 95 0.14 -13.94 0.50
CA GLY A 95 0.30 -14.31 1.91
C GLY A 95 0.05 -13.17 2.90
N LEU A 96 0.30 -11.91 2.49
CA LEU A 96 0.07 -10.75 3.35
C LEU A 96 -1.42 -10.40 3.46
N VAL A 97 -2.16 -10.56 2.37
CA VAL A 97 -3.60 -10.23 2.35
C VAL A 97 -4.46 -11.35 2.91
N SER A 98 -4.02 -12.61 2.84
CA SER A 98 -4.74 -13.77 3.38
C SER A 98 -4.65 -13.89 4.91
N HIS A 99 -3.55 -13.45 5.52
CA HIS A 99 -3.35 -13.49 6.97
C HIS A 99 -4.03 -12.34 7.73
N THR A 100 -5.33 -12.13 7.51
CA THR A 100 -6.19 -11.60 8.57
C THR A 100 -6.63 -12.75 9.45
N PRO A 101 -6.09 -12.90 10.68
CA PRO A 101 -6.76 -13.74 11.65
C PRO A 101 -8.16 -13.15 11.82
N ASN A 102 -9.17 -13.92 11.42
CA ASN A 102 -10.53 -13.64 11.82
C ASN A 102 -10.57 -13.88 13.34
N PRO A 103 -10.74 -12.85 14.20
CA PRO A 103 -10.78 -13.06 15.65
C PRO A 103 -11.99 -13.89 16.10
N SER A 104 -12.91 -14.29 15.20
CA SER A 104 -14.01 -15.20 15.50
C SER A 104 -13.76 -16.67 15.18
N ALA A 105 -12.57 -17.07 14.71
CA ALA A 105 -12.28 -18.47 14.35
C ALA A 105 -11.51 -19.27 15.43
N THR A 106 -11.28 -18.72 16.63
CA THR A 106 -10.54 -19.41 17.71
C THR A 106 -11.43 -20.16 18.71
N LEU A 107 -12.71 -20.37 18.40
CA LEU A 107 -13.62 -21.21 19.17
C LEU A 107 -14.16 -22.30 18.25
N GLU A 108 -13.36 -23.34 18.03
CA GLU A 108 -13.77 -24.74 17.83
C GLU A 108 -12.56 -25.54 17.32
N SER A 109 -11.84 -26.16 18.25
CA SER A 109 -11.23 -27.51 18.21
C SER A 109 -10.18 -27.62 19.32
#